data_AF-A0A146K3U7-F1
#
_entry.id   AF-A0A146K3U7-F1
#
_cell.length_a   1.000
_cell.length_b   1.000
_cell.length_c   1.000
_cell.angle_alpha   90.00
_cell.angle_beta   90.00
_cell.angle_gamma   90.00
#
_symmetry.space_group_name_H-M   'P 1'
#
loop_
_entity.id
_entity.type
_entity.pdbx_description
1 polymer ?
#
loop_
_entity_poly.entity_id
_entity_poly.type
_entity_poly.pdbx_seq_one_letter_code
_entity_poly.pdbx_strand_id
1 'polypeptide(L)'
;FTGCMSLSEITVKNVTHCESSAFQFCHSLVQLNFDNLQTLPNYLFDYAKALKQIICPKLKEVNFNAVDDCNKVQITQNIQKYEECDNVVASSNKLRFQEVLVDEFRERKRLQQRIKEYNLTIKTVLESWKTVNK
;
A
#
# COMPACT_ATOMS: atom_id res chain seq x y z
N PHE A 1 15.44 2.26 16.02
CA PHE A 1 15.68 3.40 15.11
C PHE A 1 14.89 4.65 15.51
N THR A 2 14.43 4.75 16.75
CA THR A 2 13.77 5.95 17.27
C THR A 2 14.63 7.20 17.07
N GLY A 3 14.05 8.26 16.49
CA GLY A 3 14.74 9.52 16.27
C GLY A 3 15.75 9.53 15.12
N CYS A 4 15.85 8.47 14.31
CA CYS A 4 16.69 8.47 13.11
C CYS A 4 16.06 9.32 12.00
N MET A 5 16.10 10.65 12.16
CA MET A 5 15.41 11.60 11.28
C MET A 5 15.84 11.52 9.81
N SER A 6 17.10 11.14 9.55
CA SER A 6 17.66 10.99 8.20
C SER A 6 17.49 9.59 7.60
N LEU A 7 16.88 8.63 8.31
CA LEU A 7 16.65 7.28 7.78
C LEU A 7 15.61 7.33 6.67
N SER A 8 16.06 7.27 5.42
CA SER A 8 15.19 7.25 4.25
C SER A 8 14.91 5.84 3.73
N GLU A 9 15.84 4.91 3.95
CA GLU A 9 15.76 3.55 3.42
C GLU A 9 16.38 2.54 4.40
N ILE A 10 15.72 1.38 4.54
CA ILE A 10 16.21 0.23 5.29
C ILE A 10 15.53 -1.05 4.75
N THR A 11 16.26 -2.17 4.75
CA THR A 11 15.69 -3.47 4.39
C THR A 11 15.23 -4.23 5.63
N VAL A 12 13.93 -4.58 5.69
CA VAL A 12 13.29 -5.24 6.85
C VAL A 12 12.51 -6.51 6.49
N LYS A 13 12.75 -7.09 5.31
CA LYS A 13 11.95 -8.21 4.76
C LYS A 13 11.82 -9.43 5.68
N ASN A 14 12.91 -9.78 6.37
CA ASN A 14 12.96 -10.97 7.24
C ASN A 14 12.57 -10.68 8.69
N VAL A 15 12.20 -9.44 9.03
CA VAL A 15 11.80 -9.07 10.37
C VAL A 15 10.46 -9.74 10.70
N THR A 16 10.42 -10.47 11.81
CA THR A 16 9.23 -11.18 12.30
C THR A 16 8.59 -10.48 13.50
N HIS A 17 9.36 -9.65 14.21
CA HIS A 17 8.95 -8.93 15.42
C HIS A 17 9.58 -7.55 15.43
N CYS A 18 8.81 -6.57 15.89
CA CYS A 18 9.26 -5.21 16.19
C CYS A 18 8.84 -4.87 17.62
N GLU A 19 9.61 -4.02 18.29
CA GLU A 19 9.19 -3.41 19.54
C GLU A 19 8.37 -2.13 19.28
N SER A 20 7.61 -1.69 20.28
CA SER A 20 6.90 -0.41 20.25
C SER A 20 7.86 0.74 19.96
N SER A 21 7.41 1.74 19.19
CA SER A 21 8.21 2.94 18.86
C SER A 21 9.55 2.70 18.15
N ALA A 22 9.81 1.51 17.61
CA ALA A 22 11.11 1.19 17.02
C ALA A 22 11.52 2.10 15.85
N PHE A 23 10.57 2.73 15.15
CA PHE A 23 10.78 3.70 14.08
C PHE A 23 10.10 5.06 14.35
N GLN A 24 9.79 5.37 15.61
CA GLN A 24 9.21 6.65 16.00
C GLN A 24 10.14 7.82 15.60
N PHE A 25 9.58 8.94 15.15
CA PHE A 25 10.29 10.14 14.67
C PHE A 25 11.21 9.93 13.45
N CYS A 26 11.06 8.83 12.69
CA CYS A 26 11.79 8.62 11.44
C CYS A 26 11.21 9.49 10.29
N HIS A 27 11.46 10.80 10.35
CA HIS A 27 10.83 11.80 9.48
C HIS A 27 11.15 11.68 7.98
N SER A 28 12.24 11.00 7.60
CA SER A 28 12.59 10.79 6.17
C SER A 28 12.12 9.46 5.60
N LEU A 29 11.54 8.57 6.42
CA LEU A 29 11.17 7.23 6.00
C LEU A 29 9.86 7.25 5.22
N VAL A 30 9.87 6.83 3.95
CA VAL A 30 8.70 6.95 3.06
C VAL A 30 7.93 5.63 2.94
N GLN A 31 8.63 4.51 2.90
CA GLN A 31 8.04 3.18 2.70
C GLN A 31 8.84 2.09 3.41
N LEU A 32 8.14 1.07 3.90
CA LEU A 32 8.74 -0.17 4.36
C LEU A 32 8.00 -1.40 3.82
N ASN A 33 8.75 -2.50 3.66
CA ASN A 33 8.21 -3.79 3.29
C ASN A 33 8.66 -4.89 4.26
N PHE A 34 7.70 -5.39 5.04
CA PHE A 34 7.85 -6.50 5.97
C PHE A 34 7.18 -7.75 5.43
N ASP A 35 7.93 -8.64 4.80
CA ASP A 35 7.35 -9.85 4.19
C ASP A 35 6.83 -10.86 5.23
N ASN A 36 7.33 -10.77 6.48
CA ASN A 36 7.08 -11.77 7.53
C ASN A 36 6.47 -11.22 8.83
N LEU A 37 6.34 -9.91 8.99
CA LEU A 37 5.79 -9.31 10.20
C LEU A 37 4.27 -9.57 10.29
N GLN A 38 3.81 -10.06 11.44
CA GLN A 38 2.41 -10.47 11.65
C GLN A 38 1.59 -9.48 12.47
N THR A 39 2.25 -8.58 13.20
CA THR A 39 1.64 -7.61 14.10
C THR A 39 2.35 -6.26 13.98
N LEU A 40 1.60 -5.17 14.13
CA LEU A 40 2.15 -3.83 14.28
C LEU A 40 2.01 -3.41 15.76
N PRO A 41 3.11 -3.32 16.52
CA PRO A 41 3.05 -2.84 17.91
C PRO A 41 2.65 -1.35 17.95
N ASN A 42 2.18 -0.92 19.13
CA ASN A 42 1.77 0.47 19.33
C ASN A 42 2.91 1.44 19.03
N TYR A 43 2.55 2.57 18.41
CA TYR A 43 3.46 3.69 18.12
C TYR A 43 4.68 3.33 17.28
N LEU A 44 4.70 2.17 16.60
CA LEU A 44 5.86 1.69 15.85
C LEU A 44 6.48 2.76 14.94
N PHE A 45 5.64 3.53 14.27
CA PHE A 45 5.99 4.61 13.34
C PHE A 45 5.48 5.97 13.79
N ASP A 46 5.21 6.15 15.07
CA ASP A 46 4.65 7.38 15.61
C ASP A 46 5.50 8.62 15.19
N TYR A 47 4.83 9.70 14.79
CA TYR A 47 5.44 10.90 14.19
C TYR A 47 6.30 10.69 12.92
N ALA A 48 6.25 9.54 12.23
CA ALA A 48 6.97 9.35 10.95
C ALA A 48 6.26 10.11 9.80
N LYS A 49 6.37 11.45 9.77
CA LYS A 49 5.57 12.33 8.91
C LYS A 49 5.73 12.11 7.40
N ALA A 50 6.85 11.57 6.91
CA ALA A 50 7.02 11.24 5.49
C ALA A 50 6.48 9.85 5.12
N LEU A 51 6.13 9.01 6.09
CA LEU A 51 5.69 7.65 5.84
C LEU A 51 4.38 7.68 5.07
N LYS A 52 4.37 6.99 3.93
CA LYS A 52 3.20 6.88 3.06
C LYS A 52 2.67 5.47 2.95
N GLN A 53 3.54 4.47 3.09
CA GLN A 53 3.12 3.09 2.91
C GLN A 53 3.91 2.11 3.77
N ILE A 54 3.18 1.17 4.37
CA ILE A 54 3.75 -0.01 5.01
C ILE A 54 3.18 -1.22 4.27
N ILE A 55 4.04 -2.12 3.81
CA ILE A 55 3.62 -3.36 3.14
C ILE A 55 3.87 -4.53 4.12
N CYS A 56 2.79 -5.18 4.55
CA CYS A 56 2.78 -6.31 5.48
C CYS A 56 1.79 -7.39 5.01
N PRO A 57 2.15 -8.27 4.05
CA PRO A 57 1.22 -9.25 3.48
C PRO A 57 0.74 -10.31 4.48
N LYS A 58 1.48 -10.57 5.56
CA LYS A 58 1.14 -11.54 6.61
C LYS A 58 0.55 -10.90 7.87
N LEU A 59 0.19 -9.62 7.81
CA LEU A 59 -0.45 -8.92 8.92
C LEU A 59 -1.78 -9.59 9.25
N LYS A 60 -1.99 -9.92 10.53
CA LYS A 60 -3.23 -10.57 10.99
C LYS A 60 -4.34 -9.56 11.21
N GLU A 61 -4.00 -8.45 11.84
CA GLU A 61 -4.93 -7.39 12.23
C GLU A 61 -4.24 -6.03 12.09
N VAL A 62 -5.00 -5.01 11.72
CA VAL A 62 -4.49 -3.63 11.63
C VAL A 62 -4.56 -3.00 13.00
N ASN A 63 -3.39 -2.57 13.50
CA ASN A 63 -3.33 -1.70 14.65
C ASN A 63 -3.16 -0.25 14.18
N PHE A 64 -4.22 0.55 14.24
CA PHE A 64 -4.20 1.95 13.83
C PHE A 64 -3.24 2.81 14.69
N ASN A 65 -3.03 2.44 15.96
CA ASN A 65 -2.12 3.15 16.86
C ASN A 65 -0.64 2.97 16.48
N ALA A 66 -0.31 2.06 15.56
CA ALA A 66 1.07 1.88 15.10
C ALA A 66 1.59 3.06 14.27
N VAL A 67 0.69 3.85 13.69
CA VAL A 67 0.96 5.03 12.84
C VAL A 67 0.23 6.26 13.38
N ASP A 68 0.12 6.33 14.71
CA ASP A 68 -0.42 7.52 15.37
C ASP A 68 0.40 8.76 14.99
N ASP A 69 -0.25 9.92 14.99
CA ASP A 69 0.34 11.20 14.57
C ASP A 69 1.08 11.17 13.21
N CYS A 70 0.84 10.19 12.35
CA CYS A 70 1.36 10.18 10.99
C CYS A 70 0.48 11.02 10.07
N ASN A 71 1.02 11.42 8.91
CA ASN A 71 0.18 11.88 7.80
C ASN A 71 -0.62 10.69 7.22
N LYS A 72 -1.37 10.88 6.12
CA LYS A 72 -2.11 9.77 5.50
C LYS A 72 -1.18 8.60 5.13
N VAL A 73 -1.34 7.44 5.78
CA VAL A 73 -0.55 6.21 5.57
C VAL A 73 -1.42 5.10 5.02
N GLN A 74 -0.91 4.39 4.01
CA GLN A 74 -1.54 3.17 3.51
C GLN A 74 -0.85 1.91 4.05
N ILE A 75 -1.59 1.07 4.77
CA ILE A 75 -1.15 -0.27 5.17
C ILE A 75 -1.61 -1.26 4.12
N THR A 76 -0.65 -1.83 3.40
CA THR A 76 -0.91 -2.81 2.35
C THR A 76 -0.76 -4.23 2.88
N GLN A 77 -1.85 -4.98 2.90
CA GLN A 77 -1.92 -6.34 3.44
C GLN A 77 -2.84 -7.22 2.59
N ASN A 78 -2.80 -8.54 2.80
CA ASN A 78 -3.65 -9.46 2.04
C ASN A 78 -5.06 -9.54 2.64
N ILE A 79 -5.86 -8.50 2.42
CA ILE A 79 -7.25 -8.39 2.89
C ILE A 79 -8.25 -8.39 1.75
N GLN A 80 -9.46 -8.86 2.05
CA GLN A 80 -10.59 -8.87 1.11
C GLN A 80 -11.40 -7.55 1.12
N LYS A 81 -11.20 -6.69 2.14
CA LYS A 81 -12.03 -5.49 2.35
C LYS A 81 -11.17 -4.26 2.65
N TYR A 82 -11.64 -3.10 2.17
CA TYR A 82 -11.07 -1.79 2.44
C TYR A 82 -11.52 -1.29 3.81
N GLU A 83 -10.59 -0.79 4.62
CA GLU A 83 -10.87 -0.17 5.92
C GLU A 83 -10.14 1.17 5.98
N GLU A 84 -10.87 2.25 6.31
CA GLU A 84 -10.33 3.60 6.47
C GLU A 84 -10.72 4.12 7.85
N CYS A 85 -9.72 4.59 8.59
CA CYS A 85 -9.89 5.18 9.91
C CYS A 85 -8.92 6.37 9.99
N ASP A 86 -9.45 7.57 10.24
CA ASP A 86 -8.68 8.82 10.35
C ASP A 86 -7.65 9.04 9.22
N ASN A 87 -6.37 8.90 9.54
CA ASN A 87 -5.23 9.07 8.66
C ASN A 87 -4.73 7.74 8.05
N VAL A 88 -5.41 6.62 8.26
CA VAL A 88 -4.95 5.29 7.85
C VAL A 88 -5.90 4.65 6.84
N VAL A 89 -5.31 4.09 5.79
CA VAL A 89 -6.03 3.29 4.77
C VAL A 89 -5.44 1.89 4.72
N ALA A 90 -6.26 0.87 4.98
CA ALA A 90 -5.88 -0.52 4.77
C ALA A 90 -6.39 -1.01 3.40
N SER A 91 -5.49 -1.55 2.56
CA SER A 91 -5.81 -1.97 1.20
C SER A 91 -4.97 -3.16 0.74
N SER A 92 -5.44 -3.92 -0.24
CA SER A 92 -4.64 -4.95 -0.93
C SER A 92 -3.76 -4.37 -2.05
N ASN A 93 -4.09 -3.18 -2.56
CA ASN A 93 -3.36 -2.55 -3.63
C ASN A 93 -2.11 -1.86 -3.10
N LYS A 94 -0.95 -2.07 -3.73
CA LYS A 94 0.27 -1.32 -3.38
C LYS A 94 0.19 0.09 -3.95
N LEU A 95 0.43 1.10 -3.10
CA LEU A 95 0.69 2.46 -3.55
C LEU A 95 1.94 2.47 -4.43
N ARG A 96 1.87 3.18 -5.56
CA ARG A 96 3.03 3.41 -6.43
C ARG A 96 3.37 4.89 -6.37
N PHE A 97 4.56 5.23 -5.87
CA PHE A 97 4.94 6.64 -5.65
C PHE A 97 5.06 7.47 -6.91
N GLN A 98 5.30 6.81 -8.06
CA GLN A 98 5.14 7.47 -9.36
C GLN A 98 3.75 8.08 -9.50
N GLU A 99 2.70 7.49 -8.92
CA GLU A 99 1.31 7.96 -8.97
C GLU A 99 0.96 9.01 -7.90
N VAL A 100 1.81 9.19 -6.89
CA VAL A 100 1.55 10.10 -5.74
C VAL A 100 2.03 11.52 -6.03
N LEU A 101 2.97 11.68 -6.97
CA LEU A 101 3.67 12.95 -7.24
C LEU A 101 3.01 13.84 -8.31
N VAL A 102 1.95 13.39 -8.99
CA VAL A 102 1.28 14.17 -10.05
C VAL A 102 -0.23 14.07 -9.86
N ASP A 103 -0.93 15.21 -9.92
CA ASP A 103 -2.38 15.33 -9.73
C ASP A 103 -3.20 14.35 -10.59
N GLU A 104 -2.83 14.15 -11.86
CA GLU A 104 -3.56 13.26 -12.76
C GLU A 104 -2.69 12.66 -13.88
N PHE A 105 -2.55 11.33 -13.89
CA PHE A 105 -1.88 10.59 -14.98
C PHE A 105 -2.84 10.38 -16.16
N ARG A 106 -3.03 11.42 -16.97
CA ARG A 106 -3.94 11.41 -18.13
C ARG A 106 -3.64 10.25 -19.09
N GLU A 107 -2.37 9.96 -19.35
CA GLU A 107 -1.93 8.89 -20.25
C GLU A 107 -2.29 7.50 -19.71
N ARG A 108 -2.10 7.29 -18.40
CA ARG A 108 -2.48 6.02 -17.75
C ARG A 108 -3.99 5.82 -17.78
N LYS A 109 -4.78 6.84 -17.43
CA LYS A 109 -6.26 6.76 -17.49
C LYS A 109 -6.72 6.42 -18.91
N ARG A 110 -6.16 7.10 -19.93
CA ARG A 110 -6.43 6.80 -21.35
C ARG A 110 -6.04 5.38 -21.74
N LEU A 111 -4.89 4.89 -21.28
CA LEU A 111 -4.45 3.52 -21.55
C LEU A 111 -5.39 2.49 -20.91
N GLN A 112 -5.74 2.66 -19.63
CA GLN A 112 -6.68 1.79 -18.92
C GLN A 112 -8.05 1.76 -19.60
N GLN A 113 -8.54 2.91 -20.06
CA GLN A 113 -9.80 3.00 -20.80
C GLN A 113 -9.73 2.23 -22.12
N ARG A 114 -8.68 2.41 -22.91
CA ARG A 114 -8.46 1.64 -24.16
C ARG A 114 -8.37 0.14 -23.90
N ILE A 115 -7.67 -0.28 -22.84
CA ILE A 115 -7.59 -1.70 -22.47
C ILE A 115 -8.99 -2.27 -22.15
N LYS A 116 -9.82 -1.54 -21.41
CA LYS A 116 -11.20 -1.97 -21.13
C LYS A 116 -12.03 -2.11 -22.40
N GLU A 117 -11.92 -1.15 -23.30
CA GLU A 117 -12.60 -1.18 -24.61
C GLU A 117 -12.15 -2.39 -25.44
N TYR A 118 -10.84 -2.61 -25.58
CA TYR A 118 -10.32 -3.78 -26.28
C TYR A 118 -10.77 -5.11 -25.66
N ASN A 119 -10.76 -5.22 -24.33
CA ASN A 119 -11.23 -6.42 -23.64
C ASN A 119 -12.72 -6.68 -23.90
N LEU A 120 -13.54 -5.64 -23.97
CA LEU A 120 -14.95 -5.76 -24.33
C LEU A 120 -15.12 -6.24 -25.78
N THR A 121 -14.38 -5.65 -26.72
CA THR A 121 -14.38 -6.07 -28.12
C THR A 121 -13.93 -7.52 -28.30
N ILE A 122 -12.88 -7.94 -27.60
CA ILE A 122 -12.42 -9.33 -27.64
C ILE A 122 -13.50 -10.27 -27.10
N LYS A 123 -14.16 -9.90 -25.99
CA LYS A 123 -15.23 -10.70 -25.40
C LYS A 123 -16.41 -10.86 -26.37
N THR A 124 -16.86 -9.79 -27.02
CA THR A 124 -17.96 -9.85 -27.98
C THR A 124 -17.60 -10.69 -29.21
N VAL A 125 -16.40 -10.53 -29.76
CA VAL A 125 -15.93 -11.37 -30.89
C VAL A 125 -15.90 -12.85 -30.51
N LEU A 126 -15.41 -13.19 -29.31
CA LEU A 126 -15.39 -14.57 -28.83
C LEU A 126 -16.81 -15.15 -28.65
N GLU A 127 -17.75 -14.35 -28.15
CA GLU A 127 -19.16 -14.75 -28.02
C GLU A 127 -19.80 -14.97 -29.40
N SER A 128 -19.60 -14.05 -30.35
CA SER A 128 -20.09 -14.20 -31.73
C SER A 128 -19.48 -15.42 -32.43
N TRP A 129 -18.18 -15.67 -32.27
CA TRP A 129 -17.52 -16.85 -32.83
C TRP A 129 -18.11 -18.16 -32.27
N LYS A 130 -18.40 -18.20 -30.96
CA LYS A 130 -19.06 -19.35 -30.33
C LYS A 130 -20.47 -19.58 -30.85
N THR A 131 -21.22 -18.52 -31.15
CA THR A 131 -22.59 -18.67 -31.70
C THR A 131 -22.61 -19.13 -33.15
N VAL A 132 -21.60 -18.76 -33.95
CA VAL A 132 -21.51 -19.15 -35.37
C VAL A 132 -21.02 -20.59 -35.55
N ASN A 133 -20.15 -21.08 -34.66
CA ASN A 133 -19.59 -22.43 -34.73
C ASN A 133 -20.30 -23.45 -33.83
N LYS A 134 -21.58 -23.21 -33.52
CA LYS A 134 -22.45 -24.12 -32.77
C LYS A 134 -23.56 -24.61 -33.68
#